data_AF-A0A914WNC0-F1
#
_entry.id   AF-A0A914WNC0-F1
#
_cell.length_a   1.000
_cell.length_b   1.000
_cell.length_c   1.000
_cell.angle_alpha   90.00
_cell.angle_beta   90.00
_cell.angle_gamma   90.00
#
_symmetry.space_group_name_H-M   'P 1'
#
loop_
_entity.id
_entity.type
_entity.pdbx_description
1 polymer ?
#
loop_
_entity_poly.entity_id
_entity_poly.type
_entity_poly.pdbx_seq_one_letter_code
_entity_poly.pdbx_strand_id
1 'polypeptide(L)'
;MFEKLAFLCLLCLTTVNCDNVPTVANDFAFAYFNAWINESPPGVFLYAIVSNNNNATAHVTVTSPYPAFSTINVNVAPNSIFKIQITPQTIETDFPGDGPEGVIIVENKGIRLQSDQPVAVYAHAEIYEGTSADSFMVIPAIHLGNSYVAVTSGNDLNREAKLTNMITIVAYQDNTQINIGGKVATLNAFQTATLASKSSLSGTKITGSKPFAAISGNTCGQTYGDSCDYEAVSD
;
A
#
# COMPACT_ATOMS: atom_id res chain seq x y z
N MET A 1 -5.30 46.54 40.03
CA MET A 1 -6.40 45.67 40.48
C MET A 1 -6.70 44.72 39.33
N PHE A 2 -5.87 43.68 39.20
CA PHE A 2 -6.22 42.25 39.34
C PHE A 2 -7.05 41.74 38.15
N GLU A 3 -6.46 40.93 37.25
CA GLU A 3 -6.55 39.43 37.21
C GLU A 3 -7.93 38.96 36.72
N LYS A 4 -8.18 37.95 35.88
CA LYS A 4 -7.55 36.74 35.30
C LYS A 4 -8.46 36.42 34.07
N LEU A 5 -8.02 35.83 32.96
CA LEU A 5 -7.67 34.42 32.81
C LEU A 5 -6.78 34.26 31.56
N ALA A 6 -5.50 34.02 31.80
CA ALA A 6 -4.67 33.22 30.92
C ALA A 6 -4.76 31.77 31.45
N PHE A 7 -5.18 30.84 30.60
CA PHE A 7 -5.04 29.40 30.80
C PHE A 7 -4.60 28.84 29.44
N LEU A 8 -3.31 28.66 29.24
CA LEU A 8 -2.57 27.41 29.47
C LEU A 8 -2.76 26.42 28.31
N CYS A 9 -1.94 26.56 27.28
CA CYS A 9 -1.30 25.40 26.64
C CYS A 9 0.07 25.80 26.09
N LEU A 10 0.94 26.20 27.01
CA LEU A 10 2.40 26.19 26.82
C LEU A 10 2.89 24.91 27.51
N LEU A 11 2.84 23.78 26.81
CA LEU A 11 3.43 22.50 27.23
C LEU A 11 3.52 21.53 26.04
N CYS A 12 4.46 21.81 25.13
CA CYS A 12 5.35 20.80 24.54
C CYS A 12 6.38 21.50 23.63
N LEU A 13 7.33 22.18 24.27
CA LEU A 13 8.65 22.49 23.72
C LEU A 13 9.62 21.31 23.99
N THR A 14 9.12 20.09 23.90
CA THR A 14 9.97 18.95 23.57
C THR A 14 9.98 18.90 22.06
N THR A 15 11.18 18.85 21.48
CA THR A 15 11.39 18.37 20.13
C THR A 15 10.57 17.08 19.95
N VAL A 16 9.37 17.21 19.39
CA VAL A 16 8.88 16.13 18.55
C VAL A 16 9.90 16.21 17.43
N ASN A 17 10.94 15.40 17.52
CA ASN A 17 11.44 14.83 16.30
C ASN A 17 10.17 14.23 15.68
N CYS A 18 9.55 14.96 14.74
CA CYS A 18 9.09 14.28 13.56
C CYS A 18 10.38 13.62 13.06
N ASP A 19 10.68 12.44 13.58
CA ASP A 19 11.69 11.58 13.01
C ASP A 19 11.26 11.52 11.56
N ASN A 20 12.01 12.19 10.68
CA ASN A 20 11.80 12.13 9.25
C ASN A 20 11.73 10.64 8.97
N VAL A 21 10.54 10.08 8.71
CA VAL A 21 10.43 8.66 8.39
C VAL A 21 11.33 8.50 7.18
N PRO A 22 12.52 7.89 7.33
CA PRO A 22 13.43 7.71 6.24
C PRO A 22 12.66 7.03 5.13
N THR A 23 12.56 7.67 3.98
CA THR A 23 11.93 7.09 2.79
C THR A 23 12.88 6.14 2.07
N VAL A 24 14.13 6.07 2.54
CA VAL A 24 15.20 5.23 2.03
C VAL A 24 15.52 4.10 3.02
N ALA A 25 15.63 2.88 2.52
CA ALA A 25 15.98 1.71 3.31
C ALA A 25 16.43 0.55 2.42
N ASN A 26 16.68 -0.60 3.05
CA ASN A 26 17.19 -1.81 2.42
C ASN A 26 16.11 -2.91 2.26
N ASP A 27 14.93 -2.75 2.86
CA ASP A 27 13.89 -3.77 2.86
C ASP A 27 12.50 -3.12 2.90
N PHE A 28 11.60 -3.65 2.09
CA PHE A 28 10.27 -3.10 1.83
C PHE A 28 9.27 -4.24 1.66
N ALA A 29 8.04 -4.03 2.11
CA ALA A 29 6.92 -4.94 1.86
C ALA A 29 5.70 -4.14 1.38
N PHE A 30 5.09 -4.56 0.27
CA PHE A 30 3.95 -3.87 -0.34
C PHE A 30 3.16 -4.82 -1.24
N ALA A 31 2.04 -4.35 -1.76
CA ALA A 31 1.20 -5.04 -2.73
C ALA A 31 0.61 -4.01 -3.70
N TYR A 32 0.04 -4.48 -4.81
CA TYR A 32 -0.76 -3.64 -5.69
C TYR A 32 -2.23 -3.97 -5.48
N PHE A 33 -3.11 -2.97 -5.39
CA PHE A 33 -4.53 -3.28 -5.55
C PHE A 33 -4.82 -3.67 -6.99
N ASN A 34 -5.99 -4.27 -7.17
CA ASN A 34 -6.58 -4.37 -8.49
C ASN A 34 -6.91 -2.97 -9.02
N ALA A 35 -6.33 -2.60 -10.16
CA ALA A 35 -6.62 -1.35 -10.84
C ALA A 35 -7.95 -1.35 -11.64
N TRP A 36 -8.75 -2.43 -11.59
CA TRP A 36 -9.97 -2.57 -12.39
C TRP A 36 -11.24 -2.83 -11.60
N ILE A 37 -12.34 -2.25 -12.08
CA ILE A 37 -13.69 -2.38 -11.50
C ILE A 37 -14.42 -3.62 -12.04
N ASN A 38 -13.77 -4.39 -12.93
CA ASN A 38 -14.23 -5.66 -13.49
C ASN A 38 -13.04 -6.62 -13.55
N GLU A 39 -13.27 -7.92 -13.76
CA GLU A 39 -12.19 -8.91 -13.92
C GLU A 39 -11.13 -8.43 -14.93
N SER A 40 -9.86 -8.47 -14.51
CA SER A 40 -8.74 -7.74 -15.11
C SER A 40 -8.55 -8.06 -16.60
N PRO A 41 -8.58 -7.06 -17.51
CA PRO A 41 -8.12 -7.22 -18.88
C PRO A 41 -6.57 -7.24 -18.96
N PRO A 42 -5.97 -7.69 -20.07
CA PRO A 42 -4.52 -7.97 -20.21
C PRO A 42 -3.60 -6.71 -20.27
N GLY A 43 -3.95 -5.61 -19.62
CA GLY A 43 -3.33 -4.29 -19.85
C GLY A 43 -2.53 -3.67 -18.71
N VAL A 44 -2.58 -4.18 -17.46
CA VAL A 44 -1.99 -3.46 -16.32
C VAL A 44 -0.47 -3.55 -16.29
N PHE A 45 0.23 -2.43 -16.24
CA PHE A 45 1.67 -2.41 -16.02
C PHE A 45 1.98 -2.07 -14.56
N LEU A 46 2.63 -3.01 -13.88
CA LEU A 46 3.07 -2.85 -12.50
C LEU A 46 4.56 -2.58 -12.48
N TYR A 47 4.99 -1.52 -11.79
CA TYR A 47 6.39 -1.16 -11.64
C TYR A 47 6.76 -0.82 -10.20
N ALA A 48 7.84 -1.42 -9.71
CA ALA A 48 8.57 -0.84 -8.58
C ALA A 48 9.59 0.16 -9.14
N ILE A 49 9.38 1.45 -8.85
CA ILE A 49 10.32 2.52 -9.21
C ILE A 49 11.31 2.68 -8.07
N VAL A 50 12.59 2.39 -8.34
CA VAL A 50 13.66 2.43 -7.34
C VAL A 50 14.54 3.65 -7.61
N SER A 51 14.69 4.52 -6.61
CA SER A 51 15.63 5.64 -6.63
C SER A 51 16.85 5.29 -5.78
N ASN A 52 18.01 5.23 -6.43
CA ASN A 52 19.31 5.04 -5.80
C ASN A 52 20.07 6.36 -5.79
N ASN A 53 20.05 7.05 -4.65
CA ASN A 53 20.79 8.29 -4.43
C ASN A 53 22.17 8.07 -3.79
N ASN A 54 22.65 6.81 -3.76
CA ASN A 54 23.98 6.48 -3.26
C ASN A 54 25.03 6.64 -4.37
N ASN A 55 26.29 6.69 -3.95
CA ASN A 55 27.46 6.69 -4.85
C ASN A 55 27.91 5.28 -5.28
N ALA A 56 27.16 4.25 -4.93
CA ALA A 56 27.41 2.85 -5.29
C ALA A 56 26.19 2.25 -6.00
N THR A 57 26.43 1.24 -6.84
CA THR A 57 25.36 0.45 -7.45
C THR A 57 24.58 -0.26 -6.34
N ALA A 58 23.25 -0.20 -6.41
CA ALA A 58 22.37 -0.96 -5.54
C ALA A 58 21.98 -2.28 -6.23
N HIS A 59 22.23 -3.39 -5.56
CA HIS A 59 21.76 -4.72 -5.96
C HIS A 59 20.39 -4.94 -5.33
N VAL A 60 19.36 -5.01 -6.17
CA VAL A 60 17.97 -5.11 -5.74
C VAL A 60 17.42 -6.49 -6.08
N THR A 61 16.80 -7.14 -5.10
CA THR A 61 16.11 -8.42 -5.24
C THR A 61 14.64 -8.25 -4.89
N VAL A 62 13.74 -8.64 -5.80
CA VAL A 62 12.29 -8.65 -5.59
C VAL A 62 11.80 -10.08 -5.51
N THR A 63 11.03 -10.40 -4.48
CA THR A 63 10.45 -11.73 -4.23
C THR A 63 8.98 -11.63 -3.85
N SER A 64 8.23 -12.70 -4.07
CA SER A 64 6.83 -12.84 -3.63
C SER A 64 6.52 -14.32 -3.37
N PRO A 65 5.63 -14.66 -2.42
CA PRO A 65 5.10 -16.02 -2.28
C PRO A 65 4.07 -16.37 -3.38
N TYR A 66 3.76 -15.45 -4.30
CA TYR A 66 2.83 -15.71 -5.39
C TYR A 66 3.35 -16.83 -6.30
N PRO A 67 2.59 -17.94 -6.51
CA PRO A 67 3.13 -19.13 -7.17
C PRO A 67 3.69 -18.92 -8.59
N ALA A 68 3.16 -17.96 -9.33
CA ALA A 68 3.61 -17.64 -10.69
C ALA A 68 4.67 -16.52 -10.74
N PHE A 69 5.06 -15.95 -9.59
CA PHE A 69 6.07 -14.90 -9.54
C PHE A 69 7.48 -15.50 -9.61
N SER A 70 8.32 -14.92 -10.47
CA SER A 70 9.74 -15.26 -10.55
C SER A 70 10.57 -14.18 -9.86
N THR A 71 11.54 -14.58 -9.02
CA THR A 71 12.47 -13.64 -8.39
C THR A 71 13.14 -12.74 -9.43
N ILE A 72 13.11 -11.43 -9.19
CA ILE A 72 13.74 -10.43 -10.05
C ILE A 72 15.00 -9.93 -9.37
N ASN A 73 16.12 -9.91 -10.08
CA ASN A 73 17.37 -9.31 -9.62
C ASN A 73 17.80 -8.22 -10.60
N VAL A 74 18.03 -7.01 -10.11
CA VAL A 74 18.46 -5.87 -10.93
C VAL A 74 19.57 -5.08 -10.25
N ASN A 75 20.35 -4.39 -11.07
CA ASN A 75 21.35 -3.43 -10.61
C ASN A 75 20.85 -2.02 -10.90
N VAL A 76 20.72 -1.19 -9.88
CA VAL A 76 20.36 0.22 -10.01
C VAL A 76 21.62 1.05 -9.88
N ALA A 77 22.00 1.73 -10.96
CA ALA A 77 23.23 2.52 -11.00
C ALA A 77 23.24 3.63 -9.92
N PRO A 78 24.43 4.10 -9.49
CA PRO A 78 24.54 5.24 -8.59
C PRO A 78 23.81 6.47 -9.13
N ASN A 79 23.21 7.26 -8.24
CA ASN A 79 22.53 8.52 -8.56
C ASN A 79 21.51 8.39 -9.73
N SER A 80 20.73 7.32 -9.72
CA SER A 80 19.82 6.98 -10.81
C SER A 80 18.47 6.46 -10.33
N ILE A 81 17.51 6.43 -11.25
CA ILE A 81 16.20 5.83 -11.06
C ILE A 81 16.05 4.67 -12.04
N PHE A 82 15.49 3.56 -11.59
CA PHE A 82 15.21 2.40 -12.41
C PHE A 82 13.79 1.89 -12.19
N LYS A 83 13.09 1.56 -13.29
CA LYS A 83 11.75 0.97 -13.25
C LYS A 83 11.85 -0.55 -13.38
N ILE A 84 11.46 -1.26 -12.32
CA ILE A 84 11.41 -2.73 -12.31
C ILE A 84 10.00 -3.15 -12.67
N GLN A 85 9.80 -3.78 -13.82
CA GLN A 85 8.49 -4.35 -14.17
C GLN A 85 8.19 -5.57 -13.30
N ILE A 86 7.03 -5.54 -12.64
CA ILE A 86 6.54 -6.62 -11.78
C ILE A 86 5.64 -7.53 -12.63
N THR A 87 5.98 -8.81 -12.72
CA THR A 87 5.22 -9.80 -13.50
C THR A 87 5.04 -11.10 -12.72
N PRO A 88 3.92 -11.84 -12.94
CA PRO A 88 2.81 -11.50 -13.83
C PRO A 88 1.87 -10.44 -13.21
N GLN A 89 1.04 -9.81 -14.06
CA GLN A 89 0.06 -8.78 -13.66
C GLN A 89 -0.97 -9.30 -12.65
N THR A 90 -1.25 -10.61 -12.68
CA THR A 90 -2.18 -11.29 -11.76
C THR A 90 -1.72 -11.31 -10.29
N ILE A 91 -0.59 -10.68 -9.97
CA ILE A 91 -0.12 -10.45 -8.59
C ILE A 91 -0.86 -9.32 -7.89
N GLU A 92 -1.61 -8.45 -8.61
CA GLU A 92 -2.54 -7.51 -7.97
C GLU A 92 -3.53 -8.25 -7.06
N THR A 93 -3.88 -7.69 -5.90
CA THR A 93 -4.87 -8.29 -5.01
C THR A 93 -6.18 -8.53 -5.75
N ASP A 94 -6.89 -9.60 -5.40
CA ASP A 94 -8.08 -10.00 -6.14
C ASP A 94 -9.13 -8.90 -6.15
N PHE A 95 -9.90 -8.87 -7.23
CA PHE A 95 -11.01 -7.96 -7.42
C PHE A 95 -12.18 -8.43 -6.54
N PRO A 96 -12.65 -7.62 -5.60
CA PRO A 96 -13.79 -8.00 -4.80
C PRO A 96 -15.11 -7.54 -5.42
N GLY A 97 -15.15 -6.86 -6.57
CA GLY A 97 -16.28 -5.96 -6.83
C GLY A 97 -17.68 -6.56 -7.00
N ASP A 98 -17.87 -7.86 -7.22
CA ASP A 98 -19.17 -8.56 -7.01
C ASP A 98 -19.13 -9.61 -5.87
N GLY A 99 -17.99 -9.73 -5.19
CA GLY A 99 -17.79 -10.61 -4.05
C GLY A 99 -18.58 -10.19 -2.81
N PRO A 100 -18.57 -11.04 -1.77
CA PRO A 100 -19.27 -10.74 -0.53
C PRO A 100 -18.62 -9.56 0.19
N GLU A 101 -19.39 -8.49 0.37
CA GLU A 101 -18.95 -7.31 1.10
C GLU A 101 -18.53 -7.68 2.53
N GLY A 102 -17.45 -7.08 3.00
CA GLY A 102 -16.99 -7.29 4.36
C GLY A 102 -16.36 -8.66 4.60
N VAL A 103 -15.92 -9.37 3.57
CA VAL A 103 -15.10 -10.58 3.72
C VAL A 103 -13.63 -10.23 3.53
N ILE A 104 -12.76 -10.79 4.39
CA ILE A 104 -11.31 -10.68 4.20
C ILE A 104 -10.88 -11.78 3.23
N ILE A 105 -10.26 -11.37 2.13
CA ILE A 105 -9.65 -12.27 1.16
C ILE A 105 -8.15 -12.35 1.48
N VAL A 106 -7.64 -13.57 1.71
CA VAL A 106 -6.23 -13.81 2.03
C VAL A 106 -5.54 -14.45 0.83
N GLU A 107 -4.43 -13.87 0.39
CA GLU A 107 -3.72 -14.33 -0.80
C GLU A 107 -2.20 -14.28 -0.64
N ASN A 108 -1.48 -15.01 -1.50
CA ASN A 108 -0.02 -14.97 -1.54
C ASN A 108 0.45 -13.88 -2.50
N LYS A 109 0.08 -12.62 -2.29
CA LYS A 109 0.31 -11.53 -3.27
C LYS A 109 1.19 -10.38 -2.76
N GLY A 110 1.78 -10.53 -1.57
CA GLY A 110 2.72 -9.56 -1.04
C GLY A 110 4.03 -9.59 -1.83
N ILE A 111 4.65 -8.44 -1.97
CA ILE A 111 5.94 -8.25 -2.65
C ILE A 111 6.92 -7.76 -1.61
N ARG A 112 8.09 -8.40 -1.56
CA ARG A 112 9.25 -7.94 -0.82
C ARG A 112 10.29 -7.42 -1.79
N LEU A 113 10.79 -6.21 -1.55
CA LEU A 113 11.94 -5.65 -2.26
C LEU A 113 13.08 -5.45 -1.27
N GLN A 114 14.22 -6.06 -1.55
CA GLN A 114 15.43 -5.92 -0.76
C GLN A 114 16.53 -5.26 -1.57
N SER A 115 17.37 -4.46 -0.91
CA SER A 115 18.56 -3.87 -1.50
C SER A 115 19.73 -3.88 -0.54
N ASP A 116 20.94 -4.00 -1.06
CA ASP A 116 22.18 -3.89 -0.29
C ASP A 116 22.58 -2.42 -0.02
N GLN A 117 22.02 -1.47 -0.76
CA GLN A 117 22.15 -0.03 -0.50
C GLN A 117 20.79 0.57 -0.09
N PRO A 118 20.74 1.64 0.72
CA PRO A 118 19.50 2.32 1.05
C PRO A 118 18.89 2.99 -0.20
N VAL A 119 17.70 2.55 -0.63
CA VAL A 119 17.00 3.10 -1.81
C VAL A 119 15.62 3.60 -1.42
N ALA A 120 15.02 4.50 -2.18
CA ALA A 120 13.59 4.80 -2.06
C ALA A 120 12.80 4.00 -3.09
N VAL A 121 11.59 3.55 -2.71
CA VAL A 121 10.74 2.70 -3.55
C VAL A 121 9.35 3.34 -3.69
N TYR A 122 8.87 3.41 -4.93
CA TYR A 122 7.50 3.76 -5.26
C TYR A 122 6.86 2.60 -5.99
N ALA A 123 5.68 2.19 -5.54
CA ALA A 123 4.85 1.25 -6.28
C ALA A 123 4.03 2.07 -7.29
N HIS A 124 4.06 1.66 -8.56
CA HIS A 124 3.36 2.31 -9.65
C HIS A 124 2.53 1.27 -10.41
N ALA A 125 1.22 1.51 -10.52
CA ALA A 125 0.31 0.68 -11.31
C ALA A 125 -0.35 1.53 -12.39
N GLU A 126 -0.38 1.03 -13.61
CA GLU A 126 -0.86 1.77 -14.76
C GLU A 126 -1.78 0.89 -15.62
N ILE A 127 -2.95 1.40 -15.98
CA ILE A 127 -4.01 0.64 -16.69
C ILE A 127 -3.65 0.40 -18.17
N TYR A 128 -2.97 1.35 -18.80
CA TYR A 128 -2.29 1.25 -20.10
C TYR A 128 -1.11 2.21 -20.11
N GLU A 129 0.00 1.85 -20.77
CA GLU A 129 1.19 2.72 -20.85
C GLU A 129 0.84 4.14 -21.35
N GLY A 130 1.14 5.16 -20.54
CA GLY A 130 0.83 6.57 -20.75
C GLY A 130 -0.58 7.01 -20.35
N THR A 131 -1.33 6.26 -19.54
CA THR A 131 -2.74 6.58 -19.21
C THR A 131 -2.99 6.79 -17.71
N SER A 132 -4.10 6.26 -17.17
CA SER A 132 -4.43 6.34 -15.75
C SER A 132 -3.45 5.47 -14.97
N ALA A 133 -2.78 6.10 -14.01
CA ALA A 133 -1.80 5.43 -13.18
C ALA A 133 -1.87 5.94 -11.75
N ASP A 134 -1.57 5.02 -10.84
CA ASP A 134 -1.48 5.28 -9.42
C ASP A 134 -0.11 5.01 -8.90
N SER A 135 0.28 5.79 -7.91
CA SER A 135 1.57 5.65 -7.28
C SER A 135 1.52 6.00 -5.83
N PHE A 136 2.16 5.17 -5.02
CA PHE A 136 2.41 5.46 -3.63
C PHE A 136 3.86 5.16 -3.29
N MET A 137 4.37 5.91 -2.32
CA MET A 137 5.66 5.62 -1.72
C MET A 137 5.53 4.40 -0.82
N VAL A 138 6.40 3.42 -0.99
CA VAL A 138 6.42 2.23 -0.13
C VAL A 138 7.15 2.58 1.16
N ILE A 139 6.48 2.36 2.29
CA ILE A 139 7.10 2.56 3.61
C ILE A 139 8.13 1.44 3.85
N PRO A 140 9.36 1.77 4.28
CA PRO A 140 10.35 0.76 4.65
C PRO A 140 9.88 -0.21 5.72
N ALA A 141 10.34 -1.47 5.64
CA ALA A 141 10.02 -2.52 6.60
C ALA A 141 10.35 -2.12 8.06
N ILE A 142 11.43 -1.36 8.26
CA ILE A 142 11.87 -0.86 9.56
C ILE A 142 10.95 0.20 10.18
N HIS A 143 10.03 0.76 9.39
CA HIS A 143 9.04 1.76 9.84
C HIS A 143 7.61 1.21 9.84
N LEU A 144 7.43 -0.07 9.52
CA LEU A 144 6.12 -0.70 9.64
C LEU A 144 5.69 -0.76 11.10
N GLY A 145 4.48 -0.29 11.36
CA GLY A 145 3.81 -0.34 12.64
C GLY A 145 2.85 -1.51 12.73
N ASN A 146 2.11 -1.51 13.84
CA ASN A 146 1.11 -2.53 14.16
C ASN A 146 -0.32 -1.94 14.21
N SER A 147 -0.49 -0.66 13.88
CA SER A 147 -1.78 0.03 13.95
C SER A 147 -1.82 1.15 12.92
N TYR A 148 -2.90 1.16 12.13
CA TYR A 148 -3.14 2.13 11.07
C TYR A 148 -4.60 2.56 11.07
N VAL A 149 -4.91 3.65 10.37
CA VAL A 149 -6.28 4.10 10.12
C VAL A 149 -6.42 4.25 8.62
N ALA A 150 -7.35 3.53 8.03
CA ALA A 150 -7.56 3.56 6.59
C ALA A 150 -8.11 4.91 6.11
N VAL A 151 -7.72 5.28 4.90
CA VAL A 151 -8.26 6.41 4.14
C VAL A 151 -8.74 5.91 2.78
N THR A 152 -10.03 6.12 2.50
CA THR A 152 -10.64 5.82 1.19
C THR A 152 -11.57 6.96 0.78
N SER A 153 -11.75 7.18 -0.52
CA SER A 153 -12.73 8.16 -0.98
C SER A 153 -14.18 7.68 -0.76
N GLY A 154 -15.14 8.60 -0.86
CA GLY A 154 -16.57 8.30 -0.71
C GLY A 154 -17.17 7.59 -1.93
N ASN A 155 -18.43 7.17 -1.82
CA ASN A 155 -19.10 6.37 -2.84
C ASN A 155 -19.33 7.14 -4.15
N ASP A 156 -19.20 6.45 -5.28
CA ASP A 156 -19.83 6.82 -6.55
C ASP A 156 -21.32 6.48 -6.47
N LEU A 157 -22.20 7.50 -6.50
CA LEU A 157 -23.66 7.36 -6.46
C LEU A 157 -24.23 6.57 -7.65
N ASN A 158 -23.47 6.40 -8.74
CA ASN A 158 -23.87 5.63 -9.91
C ASN A 158 -23.28 4.20 -9.95
N ARG A 159 -22.29 3.89 -9.08
CA ARG A 159 -21.64 2.56 -8.97
C ARG A 159 -21.83 1.88 -7.62
N GLU A 160 -22.86 2.26 -6.88
CA GLU A 160 -23.26 1.67 -5.58
C GLU A 160 -23.36 0.12 -5.55
N ALA A 161 -23.32 -0.56 -6.71
CA ALA A 161 -23.29 -2.01 -6.78
C ALA A 161 -21.92 -2.66 -6.49
N LYS A 162 -20.78 -1.97 -6.68
CA LYS A 162 -19.44 -2.58 -6.68
C LYS A 162 -18.63 -2.31 -5.40
N LEU A 163 -17.80 -3.27 -4.99
CA LEU A 163 -16.82 -3.10 -3.90
C LEU A 163 -15.59 -2.34 -4.42
N THR A 164 -15.60 -1.01 -4.32
CA THR A 164 -14.52 -0.16 -4.85
C THR A 164 -13.59 0.38 -3.77
N ASN A 165 -14.03 0.45 -2.51
CA ASN A 165 -13.21 0.88 -1.38
C ASN A 165 -12.44 -0.30 -0.81
N MET A 166 -11.13 -0.18 -0.62
CA MET A 166 -10.29 -1.30 -0.22
C MET A 166 -9.27 -0.93 0.85
N ILE A 167 -9.01 -1.92 1.70
CA ILE A 167 -7.88 -1.98 2.62
C ILE A 167 -7.15 -3.27 2.30
N THR A 168 -5.85 -3.17 1.99
CA THR A 168 -4.96 -4.32 1.84
C THR A 168 -3.85 -4.23 2.86
N ILE A 169 -3.62 -5.34 3.55
CA ILE A 169 -2.51 -5.52 4.46
C ILE A 169 -1.51 -6.47 3.83
N VAL A 170 -0.22 -6.25 4.04
CA VAL A 170 0.86 -7.21 3.76
C VAL A 170 1.57 -7.55 5.06
N ALA A 171 1.44 -8.80 5.50
CA ALA A 171 2.15 -9.25 6.69
C ALA A 171 3.66 -9.32 6.42
N TYR A 172 4.47 -8.74 7.29
CA TYR A 172 5.94 -8.83 7.15
C TYR A 172 6.52 -10.12 7.77
N GLN A 173 5.79 -10.74 8.70
CA GLN A 173 6.23 -11.90 9.45
C GLN A 173 5.17 -13.00 9.49
N ASP A 174 5.60 -14.25 9.71
CA ASP A 174 4.69 -15.39 9.84
C ASP A 174 3.77 -15.27 11.06
N ASN A 175 2.60 -15.88 10.98
CA ASN A 175 1.60 -15.92 12.06
C ASN A 175 1.25 -14.51 12.58
N THR A 176 1.14 -13.54 11.67
CA THR A 176 0.66 -12.19 11.98
C THR A 176 -0.86 -12.21 12.02
N GLN A 177 -1.43 -12.13 13.22
CA GLN A 177 -2.85 -11.88 13.39
C GLN A 177 -3.15 -10.41 13.14
N ILE A 178 -4.14 -10.13 12.29
CA ILE A 178 -4.63 -8.79 11.97
C ILE A 178 -6.10 -8.64 12.35
N ASN A 179 -6.54 -7.40 12.55
CA ASN A 179 -7.94 -7.02 12.75
C ASN A 179 -8.24 -5.77 11.92
N ILE A 180 -9.16 -5.90 10.96
CA ILE A 180 -9.66 -4.82 10.10
C ILE A 180 -11.11 -4.53 10.50
N GLY A 181 -11.36 -3.45 11.26
CA GLY A 181 -12.72 -3.04 11.62
C GLY A 181 -13.54 -4.12 12.35
N GLY A 182 -12.89 -4.97 13.14
CA GLY A 182 -13.52 -6.09 13.87
C GLY A 182 -13.40 -7.45 13.19
N LYS A 183 -12.87 -7.52 11.96
CA LYS A 183 -12.69 -8.76 11.20
C LYS A 183 -11.25 -9.25 11.33
N VAL A 184 -11.06 -10.50 11.73
CA VAL A 184 -9.75 -11.06 12.09
C VAL A 184 -9.30 -12.07 11.04
N ALA A 185 -8.01 -12.04 10.71
CA ALA A 185 -7.33 -13.07 9.92
C ALA A 185 -5.91 -13.31 10.47
N THR A 186 -5.33 -14.46 10.14
CA THR A 186 -3.93 -14.79 10.44
C THR A 186 -3.19 -14.99 9.13
N LEU A 187 -2.05 -14.31 9.01
CA LEU A 187 -1.25 -14.25 7.80
C LEU A 187 0.14 -14.81 8.03
N ASN A 188 0.66 -15.53 7.06
CA ASN A 188 2.08 -15.83 6.94
C ASN A 188 2.84 -14.67 6.28
N ALA A 189 4.16 -14.68 6.36
CA ALA A 189 4.99 -13.62 5.79
C ALA A 189 4.68 -13.42 4.31
N PHE A 190 4.48 -12.15 3.94
CA PHE A 190 4.15 -11.67 2.60
C PHE A 190 2.81 -12.20 2.03
N GLN A 191 1.94 -12.74 2.88
CA GLN A 191 0.54 -12.87 2.52
C GLN A 191 -0.18 -11.53 2.65
N THR A 192 -1.18 -11.34 1.80
CA THR A 192 -2.07 -10.21 1.83
C THR A 192 -3.38 -10.55 2.53
N ALA A 193 -4.02 -9.53 3.09
CA ALA A 193 -5.42 -9.59 3.49
C ALA A 193 -6.13 -8.35 2.98
N THR A 194 -7.13 -8.55 2.13
CA THR A 194 -7.88 -7.47 1.51
C THR A 194 -9.32 -7.48 2.00
N LEU A 195 -9.77 -6.33 2.52
CA LEU A 195 -11.16 -6.06 2.85
C LEU A 195 -11.68 -5.02 1.87
N ALA A 196 -12.85 -5.26 1.28
CA ALA A 196 -13.48 -4.30 0.40
C ALA A 196 -14.94 -4.02 0.75
N SER A 197 -15.39 -2.82 0.39
CA SER A 197 -16.73 -2.32 0.68
C SER A 197 -17.24 -1.40 -0.43
N LYS A 198 -18.56 -1.33 -0.53
CA LYS A 198 -19.28 -0.33 -1.34
C LYS A 198 -19.20 1.05 -0.70
N SER A 199 -19.17 1.06 0.63
CA SER A 199 -19.10 2.27 1.44
C SER A 199 -17.65 2.63 1.74
N SER A 200 -17.40 3.91 2.00
CA SER A 200 -16.10 4.36 2.47
C SER A 200 -15.64 3.55 3.69
N LEU A 201 -14.38 3.12 3.67
CA LEU A 201 -13.69 2.46 4.78
C LEU A 201 -12.84 3.46 5.58
N SER A 202 -12.90 4.76 5.24
CA SER A 202 -12.19 5.82 5.96
C SER A 202 -12.47 5.79 7.45
N GLY A 203 -11.41 5.90 8.25
CA GLY A 203 -11.48 5.84 9.71
C GLY A 203 -11.50 4.42 10.28
N THR A 204 -11.51 3.37 9.42
CA THR A 204 -11.41 1.99 9.89
C THR A 204 -10.05 1.77 10.55
N LYS A 205 -10.09 1.39 11.83
CA LYS A 205 -8.88 1.01 12.56
C LYS A 205 -8.41 -0.37 12.11
N ILE A 206 -7.13 -0.43 11.77
CA ILE A 206 -6.43 -1.65 11.41
C ILE A 206 -5.41 -1.92 12.51
N THR A 207 -5.37 -3.15 13.04
CA THR A 207 -4.37 -3.53 14.05
C THR A 207 -3.77 -4.89 13.75
N GLY A 208 -2.57 -5.13 14.25
CA GLY A 208 -1.86 -6.39 14.09
C GLY A 208 -1.05 -6.76 15.32
N SER A 209 -0.84 -8.06 15.49
CA SER A 209 0.04 -8.62 16.54
C SER A 209 1.53 -8.40 16.25
N LYS A 210 1.89 -8.12 14.99
CA LYS A 210 3.25 -7.91 14.48
C LYS A 210 3.23 -6.82 13.40
N PRO A 211 4.39 -6.25 13.00
CA PRO A 211 4.45 -5.24 11.96
C PRO A 211 3.90 -5.72 10.61
N PHE A 212 3.18 -4.84 9.92
CA PHE A 212 2.63 -5.08 8.59
C PHE A 212 2.56 -3.79 7.78
N ALA A 213 2.57 -3.90 6.46
CA ALA A 213 2.27 -2.75 5.59
C ALA A 213 0.77 -2.65 5.37
N ALA A 214 0.23 -1.43 5.39
CA ALA A 214 -1.16 -1.15 5.10
C ALA A 214 -1.24 -0.24 3.88
N ILE A 215 -2.16 -0.58 2.99
CA ILE A 215 -2.51 0.22 1.82
C ILE A 215 -4.03 0.40 1.87
N SER A 216 -4.50 1.62 1.76
CA SER A 216 -5.93 1.94 1.66
C SER A 216 -6.21 2.83 0.46
N GLY A 217 -7.43 2.74 -0.06
CA GLY A 217 -7.84 3.54 -1.21
C GLY A 217 -9.05 2.98 -1.94
N ASN A 218 -9.12 3.24 -3.24
CA ASN A 218 -10.28 2.91 -4.06
C ASN A 218 -9.91 2.58 -5.51
N THR A 219 -10.45 1.49 -6.06
CA THR A 219 -10.34 1.18 -7.52
C THR A 219 -11.11 2.15 -8.42
N CYS A 220 -11.98 2.99 -7.84
CA CYS A 220 -12.84 3.95 -8.54
C CYS A 220 -13.29 5.01 -7.56
N GLY A 221 -12.43 5.97 -7.30
CA GLY A 221 -12.74 7.17 -6.53
C GLY A 221 -13.41 8.18 -7.43
N GLN A 222 -14.42 8.87 -6.89
CA GLN A 222 -15.10 9.92 -7.61
C GLN A 222 -14.14 11.10 -7.83
N THR A 223 -13.85 11.39 -9.09
CA THR A 223 -13.28 12.67 -9.50
C THR A 223 -14.32 13.52 -10.25
N TYR A 224 -13.94 14.70 -10.74
CA TYR A 224 -14.90 15.64 -11.32
C TYR A 224 -15.53 15.07 -12.61
N GLY A 225 -16.77 14.58 -12.55
CA GLY A 225 -17.53 14.03 -13.69
C GLY A 225 -17.94 12.55 -13.50
N ASP A 226 -18.19 11.84 -14.61
CA ASP A 226 -18.44 10.37 -14.65
C ASP A 226 -17.13 9.56 -14.78
N SER A 227 -15.99 10.21 -14.54
CA SER A 227 -14.66 9.59 -14.55
C SER A 227 -14.35 8.99 -13.19
N CYS A 228 -13.63 7.87 -13.19
CA CYS A 228 -13.10 7.26 -11.98
C CYS A 228 -11.60 7.21 -12.05
N ASP A 229 -10.97 7.61 -10.96
CA ASP A 229 -9.54 7.44 -10.73
C ASP A 229 -9.32 6.33 -9.70
N TYR A 230 -8.27 5.56 -9.89
CA TYR A 230 -7.79 4.66 -8.86
C TYR A 230 -7.00 5.53 -7.86
N GLU A 231 -7.01 5.16 -6.58
CA GLU A 231 -6.22 5.82 -5.57
C GLU A 231 -5.70 4.76 -4.61
N ALA A 232 -4.40 4.82 -4.30
CA ALA A 232 -3.77 3.98 -3.30
C ALA A 232 -2.83 4.82 -2.44
N VAL A 233 -2.95 4.69 -1.13
CA VAL A 233 -2.09 5.36 -0.15
C VAL A 233 -1.49 4.30 0.76
N SER A 234 -0.19 4.43 1.03
CA SER A 234 0.45 3.66 2.09
C SER A 234 0.20 4.37 3.41
N ASP A 235 -0.39 3.64 4.36
CA ASP A 235 -0.64 4.13 5.73
C ASP A 235 0.52 3.78 6.67
#